data_AF-A0A932WYM6-F1
#
_entry.id   AF-A0A932WYM6-F1
#
_cell.length_a   1.000
_cell.length_b   1.000
_cell.length_c   1.000
_cell.angle_alpha   90.00
_cell.angle_beta   90.00
_cell.angle_gamma   90.00
#
_symmetry.space_group_name_H-M   'P 1'
#
loop_
_entity.id
_entity.type
_entity.pdbx_description
1 polymer ?
#
loop_
_entity_poly.entity_id
_entity_poly.type
_entity_poly.pdbx_seq_one_letter_code
_entity_poly.pdbx_strand_id
1 'polypeptide(L)' 'QTELIALFGSTDEEVTGPYLKQGSVIRKKVQCAPCFKRKCPIHFPCMKEIQVEEVVERALRILHV' A
#
# COMPACT_ATOMS: atom_id res chain seq x y z
N GLN A 1 -2.15 12.47 16.99
CA GLN A 1 -1.62 11.52 15.99
C GLN A 1 -2.72 11.29 14.97
N THR A 2 -2.40 11.26 13.67
CA THR A 2 -3.40 11.12 12.60
C THR A 2 -3.49 9.66 12.13
N GLU A 3 -4.71 9.18 11.88
CA GLU A 3 -4.95 7.89 11.24
C GLU A 3 -4.43 7.90 9.80
N LEU A 4 -3.75 6.83 9.39
CA LEU A 4 -3.07 6.76 8.11
C LEU A 4 -3.15 5.35 7.53
N ILE A 5 -3.38 5.28 6.22
CA ILE A 5 -3.25 4.09 5.39
C ILE A 5 -2.27 4.41 4.27
N ALA A 6 -1.20 3.63 4.16
CA ALA A 6 -0.21 3.77 3.11
C ALA A 6 -0.38 2.67 2.07
N LEU A 7 -0.50 3.06 0.80
CA LEU A 7 -0.59 2.13 -0.32
C LEU A 7 0.80 1.94 -0.92
N PHE A 8 1.29 0.70 -0.93
CA PHE A 8 2.64 0.35 -1.39
C PHE A 8 2.59 -0.49 -2.67
N GLY A 9 3.36 -0.07 -3.67
CA GLY A 9 3.48 -0.74 -4.97
C GLY A 9 4.92 -0.97 -5.39
N SER A 10 5.57 0.04 -5.99
CA SER A 10 6.95 -0.14 -6.50
C SER A 10 8.01 -0.15 -5.39
N THR A 11 7.74 0.49 -4.26
CA THR A 11 8.67 0.66 -3.12
C THR A 11 8.41 -0.38 -2.03
N ASP A 12 9.35 -0.51 -1.11
CA ASP A 12 9.27 -1.40 0.04
C ASP A 12 8.88 -0.64 1.31
N GLU A 13 7.82 -1.09 1.97
CA GLU A 13 7.34 -0.54 3.23
C GLU A 13 8.30 -0.76 4.40
N GLU A 14 9.13 -1.80 4.36
CA GLU A 14 10.11 -2.04 5.43
C GLU A 14 11.26 -1.02 5.36
N VAL A 15 11.54 -0.49 4.15
CA VAL A 15 12.62 0.48 3.93
C VAL A 15 12.12 1.92 4.04
N THR A 16 10.91 2.20 3.55
CA THR A 16 10.37 3.56 3.38
C THR A 16 8.96 3.74 3.94
N GLY A 17 8.54 2.81 4.81
CA GLY A 17 7.24 2.81 5.44
C GLY A 17 7.00 3.97 6.41
N PRO A 18 5.73 4.16 6.81
CA PRO A 18 5.39 5.11 7.86
C PRO A 18 6.08 4.73 9.19
N TYR A 19 6.63 5.74 9.87
CA TYR A 19 7.40 5.60 11.12
C TYR A 19 6.62 4.88 12.24
N LEU A 20 5.30 5.08 12.28
CA LEU A 20 4.40 4.48 13.26
C LEU A 20 3.17 3.93 12.52
N LYS A 21 3.06 2.60 12.43
CA LYS A 21 1.83 1.79 12.66
C LYS A 21 1.97 0.40 12.04
N GLN A 22 2.00 -0.63 12.90
CA GLN A 22 1.65 -2.00 12.52
C GLN A 22 0.25 -1.99 11.89
N GLY A 23 0.14 -2.49 10.66
CA GLY A 23 -1.13 -2.58 9.96
C GLY A 23 -1.65 -1.26 9.37
N SER A 24 -0.83 -0.26 9.08
CA SER A 24 -1.27 0.88 8.24
C SER A 24 -1.00 0.67 6.75
N VAL A 25 -0.30 -0.40 6.38
CA VAL A 25 0.15 -0.63 5.00
C VAL A 25 -0.81 -1.58 4.28
N ILE A 26 -1.15 -1.22 3.04
CA ILE A 26 -1.78 -2.11 2.06
C ILE A 26 -0.80 -2.29 0.90
N ARG A 27 -0.48 -3.55 0.59
CA ARG A 27 0.31 -3.93 -0.58
C ARG A 27 -0.20 -5.22 -1.18
N LYS A 28 0.01 -5.40 -2.48
CA LYS A 28 -0.25 -6.67 -3.17
C LYS A 28 1.04 -7.41 -3.46
N LYS A 29 1.01 -8.72 -3.24
CA LYS A 29 2.12 -9.61 -3.58
C LYS A 29 2.05 -9.92 -5.07
N VAL A 30 2.79 -9.16 -5.86
CA VAL A 30 2.96 -9.40 -7.29
C VAL A 30 4.44 -9.66 -7.59
N GLN A 31 4.70 -10.41 -8.66
CA GLN A 31 6.07 -10.81 -9.03
C GLN A 31 7.01 -9.61 -9.25
N CYS A 32 6.48 -8.47 -9.71
CA CYS A 32 7.29 -7.32 -10.05
C CYS A 32 7.59 -6.37 -8.88
N ALA A 33 7.13 -6.63 -7.66
CA ALA A 33 7.21 -5.69 -6.55
C ALA A 33 7.83 -6.29 -5.28
N PRO A 34 8.68 -5.53 -4.56
CA PRO A 34 9.12 -4.16 -4.84
C PRO A 34 10.21 -4.13 -5.93
N CYS A 35 10.16 -3.17 -6.86
CA CYS A 35 11.17 -3.03 -7.94
C CYS A 35 11.86 -1.68 -8.02
N PHE A 36 11.39 -0.66 -7.27
CA PHE A 36 11.94 0.69 -7.23
C PHE A 36 12.11 1.39 -8.60
N LYS A 37 11.40 0.94 -9.64
CA LYS A 37 11.49 1.53 -10.99
C LYS A 37 10.69 2.82 -11.04
N ARG A 38 11.33 3.90 -11.51
CA ARG A 38 10.66 5.20 -11.73
C ARG A 38 9.58 5.15 -12.81
N LYS A 39 9.74 4.30 -13.82
CA LYS A 39 8.76 4.04 -14.89
C LYS A 39 8.44 2.55 -14.91
N CYS A 40 7.16 2.20 -14.79
CA CYS A 40 6.75 0.80 -14.79
C CYS A 40 6.69 0.27 -16.24
N PRO A 41 7.38 -0.85 -16.54
CA PRO A 41 7.35 -1.45 -17.88
C PRO A 41 6.07 -2.25 -18.17
N ILE A 42 5.27 -2.55 -17.14
CA ILE A 42 4.12 -3.47 -17.24
C ILE A 42 2.83 -2.88 -16.66
N HIS A 43 2.72 -1.54 -16.65
CA HIS A 43 1.48 -0.83 -16.28
C HIS A 43 0.99 -1.00 -14.83
N PHE A 44 1.91 -1.07 -13.87
CA PHE A 44 1.68 -1.00 -12.41
C PHE A 44 0.69 -2.03 -11.84
N PRO A 45 0.87 -3.35 -12.07
CA PRO A 45 0.01 -4.37 -11.47
C PRO A 45 0.03 -4.29 -9.93
N CYS A 46 1.19 -3.96 -9.35
CA CYS A 46 1.35 -3.80 -7.90
C CYS A 46 0.43 -2.73 -7.27
N MET A 47 0.07 -1.68 -8.02
CA MET A 47 -0.87 -0.65 -7.55
C MET A 47 -2.31 -0.97 -7.99
N LYS A 48 -2.50 -1.50 -9.20
CA LYS A 48 -3.81 -1.76 -9.78
C LYS A 48 -4.57 -2.92 -9.12
N GLU A 49 -3.85 -3.87 -8.53
CA GLU A 49 -4.49 -4.95 -7.79
C GLU A 49 -5.05 -4.51 -6.43
N ILE A 50 -4.66 -3.33 -5.92
CA ILE A 50 -5.27 -2.76 -4.70
C ILE A 50 -6.69 -2.33 -5.04
N GLN A 51 -7.68 -2.96 -4.39
CA GLN A 51 -9.09 -2.68 -4.64
C GLN A 51 -9.59 -1.54 -3.76
N VAL A 52 -10.53 -0.75 -4.27
CA VAL A 52 -11.10 0.39 -3.54
C VAL A 52 -11.82 -0.10 -2.27
N GLU A 53 -12.53 -1.21 -2.38
CA GLU A 53 -13.32 -1.82 -1.31
C GLU A 53 -12.44 -2.21 -0.12
N GLU A 54 -11.26 -2.78 -0.38
CA GLU A 54 -10.27 -3.14 0.65
C GLU A 54 -9.74 -1.90 1.38
N VAL A 55 -9.48 -0.81 0.64
CA VAL A 55 -9.02 0.46 1.22
C VAL A 55 -10.12 1.07 2.09
N VAL A 56 -11.37 1.04 1.62
CA VAL A 56 -12.53 1.56 2.37
C VAL A 56 -12.77 0.74 3.63
N GLU A 57 -12.77 -0.60 3.53
CA GLU A 57 -12.92 -1.48 4.70
C GLU A 57 -11.84 -1.20 5.74
N ARG A 58 -10.60 -1.01 5.29
CA ARG A 58 -9.49 -0.65 6.18
C ARG A 58 -9.67 0.70 6.83
N ALA A 59 -10.13 1.70 6.06
CA ALA A 59 -10.40 3.05 6.55
C ALA A 59 -11.48 3.04 7.64
N LEU A 60 -12.60 2.35 7.41
CA LEU A 60 -13.67 2.20 8.40
C LEU A 60 -13.16 1.54 9.68
N ARG A 61 -12.37 0.46 9.56
CA ARG A 61 -11.77 -0.24 10.72
C ARG A 61 -10.90 0.68 11.57
N ILE A 62 -10.08 1.54 10.98
CA ILE A 62 -9.16 2.40 11.75
C ILE A 62 -9.83 3.68 12.27
N LEU A 63 -10.88 4.14 11.59
CA LEU A 63 -11.66 5.31 12.01
C LEU A 63 -12.72 4.95 13.07
N HIS A 64 -12.94 3.66 13.33
CA HIS A 64 -13.96 3.14 14.25
C HIS A 64 -15.37 3.64 13.91
N VAL A 65 -15.70 3.65 12.61
CA VAL A 65 -17.02 4.05 12.07
C VAL A 65 -17.76 2.84 11.55
#